data_AF-E0S8S8-F1
#
_entry.id   AF-E0S8S8-F1
#
_cell.length_a   1.000
_cell.length_b   1.000
_cell.length_c   1.000
_cell.angle_alpha   90.00
_cell.angle_beta   90.00
_cell.angle_gamma   90.00
#
_symmetry.space_group_name_H-M   'P 1'
#
loop_
_entity.id
_entity.type
_entity.pdbx_description
1 polymer ?
#
loop_
_entity_poly.entity_id
_entity_poly.type
_entity_poly.pdbx_seq_one_letter_code
_entity_poly.pdbx_strand_id
1 'polypeptide(L)'
;MGFLNKLVITVKKPTKRSKQICMHIRRMLEPNVTAKLRDRNTTVKSYLDVADALELSHFILVDARDIKIGVRPKGPTYVFNVVDYNPKYVRVEEEYYKSDPCITFTGESDLKGLFLSLSSQPEAFKRSLHFYFDGDLIHIRHYAILTKEEEDIKVGFNEIGPRITMKLVKKMDGFFE
;
A
#
# COMPACT_ATOMS: atom_id res chain seq x y z
N MET A 1 -12.04 14.27 11.57
CA MET A 1 -10.76 13.58 11.85
C MET A 1 -10.68 12.38 10.94
N GLY A 2 -9.84 12.45 9.90
CA GLY A 2 -9.67 11.32 8.98
C GLY A 2 -8.71 10.33 9.61
N PHE A 3 -9.12 9.08 9.77
CA PHE A 3 -8.20 8.01 10.12
C PHE A 3 -7.06 7.97 9.08
N LEU A 4 -5.80 7.85 9.52
CA LEU A 4 -4.64 7.88 8.63
C LEU A 4 -3.87 6.56 8.58
N ASN A 5 -4.02 5.72 9.61
CA ASN A 5 -3.15 4.56 9.79
C ASN A 5 -3.66 3.34 9.03
N LYS A 6 -2.73 2.61 8.40
CA LYS A 6 -3.03 1.40 7.64
C LYS A 6 -2.64 0.16 8.44
N LEU A 7 -3.58 -0.76 8.63
CA LEU A 7 -3.28 -2.10 9.11
C LEU A 7 -2.96 -2.98 7.90
N VAL A 8 -1.76 -3.55 7.85
CA VAL A 8 -1.37 -4.52 6.83
C VAL A 8 -1.03 -5.81 7.54
N ILE A 9 -1.74 -6.90 7.27
CA ILE A 9 -1.56 -8.20 7.92
C ILE A 9 -1.67 -9.33 6.90
N THR A 10 -1.24 -10.52 7.31
CA THR A 10 -1.46 -11.74 6.52
C THR A 10 -2.59 -12.59 7.09
N VAL A 11 -3.09 -13.54 6.29
CA VAL A 11 -3.96 -14.63 6.78
C VAL A 11 -3.26 -15.51 7.83
N LYS A 12 -4.04 -16.32 8.57
CA LYS A 12 -3.49 -17.33 9.50
C LYS A 12 -2.61 -18.31 8.71
N LYS A 13 -1.40 -18.60 9.21
CA LYS A 13 -0.41 -19.48 8.57
C LYS A 13 -0.04 -19.06 7.12
N PRO A 14 0.53 -17.87 6.93
CA PRO A 14 0.83 -17.35 5.60
C PRO A 14 2.02 -18.05 4.93
N THR A 15 1.99 -18.11 3.60
CA THR A 15 3.14 -18.58 2.80
C THR A 15 4.33 -17.61 2.92
N LYS A 16 5.54 -18.07 2.58
CA LYS A 16 6.73 -17.19 2.52
C LYS A 16 6.50 -15.98 1.60
N ARG A 17 5.86 -16.21 0.44
CA ARG A 17 5.50 -15.18 -0.54
C ARG A 17 4.54 -14.15 0.07
N SER A 18 3.48 -14.58 0.73
CA SER A 18 2.50 -13.68 1.38
C SER A 18 3.14 -12.83 2.48
N LYS A 19 4.03 -13.42 3.30
CA LYS A 19 4.80 -12.66 4.29
C LYS A 19 5.66 -11.59 3.62
N GLN A 20 6.33 -11.93 2.53
CA GLN A 20 7.19 -10.98 1.81
C GLN A 20 6.40 -9.83 1.18
N ILE A 21 5.28 -10.13 0.51
CA ILE A 21 4.37 -9.10 -0.03
C ILE A 21 3.85 -8.20 1.10
N CYS A 22 3.42 -8.79 2.22
CA CYS A 22 2.96 -8.03 3.38
C CYS A 22 4.03 -7.07 3.92
N MET A 23 5.28 -7.54 4.10
CA MET A 23 6.38 -6.68 4.52
C MET A 23 6.66 -5.55 3.51
N HIS A 24 6.60 -5.83 2.22
CA HIS A 24 6.84 -4.80 1.22
C HIS A 24 5.71 -3.77 1.13
N ILE A 25 4.44 -4.20 1.25
CA ILE A 25 3.30 -3.28 1.30
C ILE A 25 3.40 -2.37 2.53
N ARG A 26 3.77 -2.93 3.70
CA ARG A 26 4.08 -2.13 4.89
C ARG A 26 5.14 -1.08 4.56
N ARG A 27 6.27 -1.49 3.99
CA ARG A 27 7.36 -0.57 3.69
C ARG A 27 6.97 0.52 2.68
N MET A 28 6.18 0.16 1.66
CA MET A 28 5.65 1.11 0.67
C MET A 28 4.77 2.20 1.31
N LEU A 29 3.99 1.85 2.34
CA LEU A 29 3.01 2.72 2.99
C LEU A 29 3.48 3.36 4.30
N GLU A 30 4.77 3.26 4.64
CA GLU A 30 5.34 3.97 5.77
C GLU A 30 5.23 5.50 5.59
N PRO A 31 5.13 6.27 6.68
CA PRO A 31 5.19 5.84 8.08
C PRO A 31 3.84 5.42 8.67
N ASN A 32 2.73 5.80 8.04
CA ASN A 32 1.36 5.68 8.59
C ASN A 32 0.80 4.27 8.39
N VAL A 33 1.54 3.27 8.82
CA VAL A 33 1.25 1.85 8.65
C VAL A 33 1.82 1.05 9.81
N THR A 34 1.26 -0.13 10.02
CA THR A 34 1.71 -1.12 11.01
C THR A 34 3.04 -1.79 10.65
N ALA A 35 4.07 -1.03 10.28
CA ALA A 35 5.37 -1.51 9.82
C ALA A 35 6.08 -2.42 10.83
N LYS A 36 5.98 -2.09 12.12
CA LYS A 36 6.62 -2.83 13.23
C LYS A 36 5.76 -3.95 13.82
N LEU A 37 4.57 -4.18 13.28
CA LEU A 37 3.66 -5.21 13.80
C LEU A 37 4.27 -6.59 13.55
N ARG A 38 4.43 -7.37 14.62
CA ARG A 38 4.81 -8.79 14.50
C ARG A 38 3.58 -9.59 14.10
N ASP A 39 3.64 -10.23 12.94
CA ASP A 39 2.59 -11.11 12.43
C ASP A 39 2.39 -12.31 13.38
N ARG A 40 1.48 -12.14 14.35
CA ARG A 40 0.88 -13.24 15.11
C ARG A 40 -0.32 -13.77 14.31
N ASN A 41 -0.85 -14.94 14.65
CA ASN A 41 -2.05 -15.52 14.00
C ASN A 41 -3.33 -14.72 14.35
N THR A 42 -3.37 -13.44 14.03
CA THR A 42 -4.46 -12.50 14.30
C THR A 42 -5.39 -12.38 13.07
N THR A 43 -6.59 -11.85 13.28
CA THR A 43 -7.60 -11.71 12.23
C THR A 43 -8.03 -10.25 12.10
N VAL A 44 -8.70 -9.90 10.99
CA VAL A 44 -9.34 -8.58 10.84
C VAL A 44 -10.21 -8.26 12.06
N LYS A 45 -11.03 -9.23 12.51
CA LYS A 45 -11.91 -9.08 13.67
C LYS A 45 -11.15 -8.70 14.95
N SER A 46 -9.97 -9.27 15.21
CA SER A 46 -9.21 -8.95 16.43
C SER A 46 -8.69 -7.52 16.49
N TYR A 47 -8.63 -6.81 15.36
CA TYR A 47 -8.21 -5.42 15.32
C TYR A 47 -9.37 -4.43 15.28
N LEU A 48 -10.61 -4.89 15.10
CA LEU A 48 -11.78 -3.99 15.05
C LEU A 48 -11.96 -3.23 16.37
N ASP A 49 -11.81 -3.92 17.50
CA ASP A 49 -12.02 -3.35 18.84
C ASP A 49 -11.02 -2.22 19.17
N VAL A 50 -9.84 -2.23 18.55
CA VAL A 50 -8.79 -1.22 18.75
C VAL A 50 -8.66 -0.27 17.56
N ALA A 51 -9.47 -0.43 16.53
CA ALA A 51 -9.27 0.25 15.26
C ALA A 51 -9.47 1.77 15.37
N ASP A 52 -10.42 2.22 16.19
CA ASP A 52 -10.67 3.64 16.41
C ASP A 52 -9.57 4.27 17.27
N ALA A 53 -9.12 3.57 18.32
CA ALA A 53 -8.03 4.02 19.18
C ALA A 53 -6.68 4.12 18.44
N LEU A 54 -6.49 3.29 17.41
CA LEU A 54 -5.30 3.30 16.55
C LEU A 54 -5.48 4.12 15.26
N GLU A 55 -6.62 4.80 15.11
CA GLU A 55 -6.98 5.60 13.94
C GLU A 55 -6.80 4.86 12.60
N LEU A 56 -7.21 3.58 12.57
CA LEU A 56 -7.06 2.72 11.40
C LEU A 56 -8.10 3.05 10.32
N SER A 57 -7.62 3.47 9.15
CA SER A 57 -8.44 3.84 7.99
C SER A 57 -8.63 2.71 6.99
N HIS A 58 -7.59 1.90 6.78
CA HIS A 58 -7.61 0.81 5.82
C HIS A 58 -7.07 -0.46 6.46
N PHE A 59 -7.69 -1.58 6.11
CA PHE A 59 -7.23 -2.90 6.45
C PHE A 59 -6.83 -3.62 5.17
N ILE A 60 -5.55 -3.97 5.08
CA ILE A 60 -4.95 -4.65 3.95
C ILE A 60 -4.60 -6.07 4.40
N LEU A 61 -5.33 -7.05 3.89
CA LEU A 61 -5.11 -8.46 4.18
C LEU A 61 -4.44 -9.14 2.99
N VAL A 62 -3.24 -9.69 3.21
CA VAL A 62 -2.47 -10.40 2.19
C VAL A 62 -2.64 -11.92 2.37
N ASP A 63 -3.13 -12.58 1.32
CA ASP A 63 -3.28 -14.03 1.22
C ASP A 63 -2.24 -14.60 0.22
N ALA A 64 -2.36 -15.87 -0.16
CA ALA A 64 -1.47 -16.57 -1.09
C ALA A 64 -1.52 -15.97 -2.50
N ARG A 65 -2.71 -15.57 -2.96
CA ARG A 65 -2.94 -15.02 -4.31
C ARG A 65 -3.63 -13.66 -4.31
N ASP A 66 -4.28 -13.29 -3.21
CA ASP A 66 -5.12 -12.11 -3.17
C ASP A 66 -4.63 -11.07 -2.16
N ILE A 67 -4.90 -9.81 -2.46
CA ILE A 67 -4.77 -8.68 -1.55
C ILE A 67 -6.17 -8.09 -1.38
N LYS A 68 -6.66 -8.04 -0.15
CA LYS A 68 -7.95 -7.42 0.17
C LYS A 68 -7.72 -6.09 0.86
N ILE A 69 -8.36 -5.02 0.38
CA ILE A 69 -8.30 -3.69 0.97
C ILE A 69 -9.71 -3.30 1.41
N GLY A 70 -9.96 -3.32 2.71
CA GLY A 70 -11.19 -2.80 3.30
C GLY A 70 -11.01 -1.36 3.74
N VAL A 71 -11.92 -0.48 3.33
CA VAL A 71 -11.99 0.92 3.77
C VAL A 71 -12.87 1.02 5.01
N ARG A 72 -12.35 1.54 6.12
CA ARG A 72 -13.13 1.69 7.36
C ARG A 72 -14.01 2.94 7.34
N PRO A 73 -15.10 2.94 8.13
CA PRO A 73 -15.57 1.84 8.99
C PRO A 73 -16.51 0.85 8.29
N LYS A 74 -17.21 1.27 7.23
CA LYS A 74 -18.33 0.50 6.64
C LYS A 74 -17.99 -0.24 5.34
N GLY A 75 -16.78 -0.08 4.83
CA GLY A 75 -16.40 -0.54 3.50
C GLY A 75 -16.27 0.62 2.51
N PRO A 76 -16.15 0.34 1.22
CA PRO A 76 -16.19 -1.00 0.62
C PRO A 76 -14.91 -1.82 0.83
N THR A 77 -14.95 -3.10 0.47
CA THR A 77 -13.80 -4.00 0.43
C THR A 77 -13.47 -4.41 -1.00
N TYR A 78 -12.24 -4.13 -1.42
CA TYR A 78 -11.72 -4.49 -2.73
C TYR A 78 -10.89 -5.75 -2.63
N VAL A 79 -11.11 -6.71 -3.52
CA VAL A 79 -10.33 -7.93 -3.62
C VAL A 79 -9.55 -7.89 -4.92
N PHE A 80 -8.23 -7.91 -4.81
CA PHE A 80 -7.30 -7.93 -5.94
C PHE A 80 -6.60 -9.27 -6.01
N ASN A 81 -6.46 -9.83 -7.20
CA ASN A 81 -5.60 -10.97 -7.45
C ASN A 81 -4.22 -10.50 -7.89
N VAL A 82 -3.15 -11.05 -7.30
CA VAL A 82 -1.76 -10.74 -7.66
C VAL A 82 -1.37 -11.56 -8.89
N VAL A 83 -1.26 -10.89 -10.03
CA VAL A 83 -0.90 -11.47 -11.32
C VAL A 83 0.61 -11.67 -11.43
N ASP A 84 1.38 -10.63 -11.12
CA ASP A 84 2.84 -10.67 -11.11
C ASP A 84 3.41 -9.96 -9.88
N TYR A 85 4.54 -10.47 -9.40
CA TYR A 85 5.24 -9.93 -8.24
C TYR A 85 6.74 -10.07 -8.40
N ASN A 86 7.42 -8.92 -8.47
CA ASN A 86 8.87 -8.85 -8.41
C ASN A 86 9.31 -8.36 -7.03
N PRO A 87 9.96 -9.22 -6.21
CA PRO A 87 10.39 -8.86 -4.87
C PRO A 87 11.66 -8.00 -4.85
N LYS A 88 12.28 -7.70 -6.00
CA LYS A 88 13.50 -6.88 -6.02
C LYS A 88 13.23 -5.55 -5.33
N TYR A 89 14.05 -5.29 -4.33
CA TYR A 89 13.95 -4.09 -3.52
C TYR A 89 15.34 -3.48 -3.36
N VAL A 90 15.45 -2.20 -3.67
CA VAL A 90 16.70 -1.44 -3.52
C VAL A 90 16.62 -0.66 -2.22
N ARG A 91 17.61 -0.90 -1.35
CA ARG A 91 17.68 -0.19 -0.08
C ARG A 91 18.01 1.28 -0.33
N VAL A 92 17.19 2.15 0.23
CA VAL A 92 17.46 3.59 0.35
C VAL A 92 17.49 3.97 1.83
N GLU A 93 17.95 5.18 2.11
CA GLU A 93 18.05 5.69 3.47
C GLU A 93 16.68 5.73 4.18
N GLU A 94 16.68 5.57 5.51
CA GLU A 94 15.45 5.59 6.31
C GLU A 94 14.71 6.93 6.23
N GLU A 95 15.41 8.02 5.91
CA GLU A 95 14.82 9.34 5.72
C GLU A 95 13.68 9.34 4.70
N TYR A 96 13.79 8.50 3.65
CA TYR A 96 12.76 8.38 2.62
C TYR A 96 11.43 7.88 3.18
N TYR A 97 11.44 7.17 4.29
CA TYR A 97 10.27 6.52 4.90
C TYR A 97 9.67 7.31 6.07
N LYS A 98 10.21 8.50 6.37
CA LYS A 98 9.65 9.41 7.39
C LYS A 98 8.41 10.16 6.93
N SER A 99 8.14 10.20 5.62
CA SER A 99 6.92 10.77 5.05
C SER A 99 6.16 9.74 4.22
N ASP A 100 4.83 9.91 4.14
CA ASP A 100 3.96 9.07 3.32
C ASP A 100 4.40 9.17 1.84
N PRO A 101 4.16 8.15 1.01
CA PRO A 101 4.51 8.23 -0.41
C PRO A 101 3.57 9.19 -1.16
N CYS A 102 4.09 9.92 -2.14
CA CYS A 102 3.27 10.59 -3.14
C CYS A 102 2.58 9.54 -4.04
N ILE A 103 1.26 9.63 -4.22
CA ILE A 103 0.53 8.69 -5.06
C ILE A 103 0.30 9.32 -6.43
N THR A 104 0.75 8.63 -7.47
CA THR A 104 0.64 9.10 -8.85
C THR A 104 -0.04 8.05 -9.72
N PHE A 105 -0.66 8.49 -10.81
CA PHE A 105 -1.48 7.65 -11.67
C PHE A 105 -1.12 7.81 -13.15
N THR A 106 -1.33 6.77 -13.93
CA THR A 106 -1.40 6.83 -15.39
C THR A 106 -2.52 5.92 -15.86
N GLY A 107 -3.33 6.38 -16.81
CA GLY A 107 -4.57 5.71 -17.24
C GLY A 107 -5.79 6.09 -16.40
N GLU A 108 -6.97 5.68 -16.85
CA GLU A 108 -8.25 5.95 -16.20
C GLU A 108 -8.73 4.76 -15.37
N SER A 109 -9.26 5.05 -14.17
CA SER A 109 -9.84 4.04 -13.28
C SER A 109 -10.63 4.66 -12.14
N ASP A 110 -11.79 4.07 -11.81
CA ASP A 110 -12.58 4.42 -10.63
C ASP A 110 -11.88 4.07 -9.31
N LEU A 111 -10.77 3.32 -9.38
CA LEU A 111 -9.97 2.94 -8.21
C LEU A 111 -8.97 4.02 -7.78
N LYS A 112 -8.81 5.10 -8.56
CA LYS A 112 -7.91 6.22 -8.20
C LYS A 112 -8.21 6.74 -6.79
N GLY A 113 -9.49 6.90 -6.44
CA GLY A 113 -9.90 7.35 -5.11
C GLY A 113 -9.47 6.42 -3.97
N LEU A 114 -9.58 5.10 -4.17
CA LEU A 114 -9.12 4.10 -3.19
C LEU A 114 -7.61 4.17 -2.98
N PHE A 115 -6.83 4.24 -4.06
CA PHE A 115 -5.39 4.27 -3.91
C PHE A 115 -4.92 5.59 -3.34
N LEU A 116 -5.52 6.72 -3.77
CA LEU A 116 -5.20 8.04 -3.23
C LEU A 116 -5.42 8.11 -1.73
N SER A 117 -6.47 7.46 -1.19
CA SER A 117 -6.76 7.43 0.25
C SER A 117 -5.75 6.62 1.08
N LEU A 118 -4.82 5.89 0.45
CA LEU A 118 -3.73 5.19 1.15
C LEU A 118 -2.59 6.12 1.58
N SER A 119 -2.57 7.38 1.17
CA SER A 119 -1.54 8.36 1.55
C SER A 119 -2.16 9.69 1.93
N SER A 120 -1.60 10.35 2.94
CA SER A 120 -2.00 11.71 3.31
C SER A 120 -1.54 12.79 2.31
N GLN A 121 -0.81 12.42 1.26
CA GLN A 121 -0.13 13.30 0.31
C GLN A 121 0.87 14.24 1.02
N PRO A 122 2.15 13.85 1.14
CA PRO A 122 3.13 14.67 1.86
C PRO A 122 3.39 15.99 1.12
N GLU A 123 3.81 17.02 1.85
CA GLU A 123 4.29 18.27 1.25
C GLU A 123 5.62 18.08 0.52
N ALA A 124 6.49 17.20 1.04
CA ALA A 124 7.78 16.88 0.46
C ALA A 124 7.79 15.47 -0.16
N PHE A 125 8.01 15.40 -1.47
CA PHE A 125 8.02 14.15 -2.21
C PHE A 125 9.40 13.48 -2.17
N LYS A 126 9.58 12.53 -1.24
CA LYS A 126 10.77 11.66 -1.21
C LYS A 126 10.55 10.32 -1.88
N ARG A 127 9.31 9.82 -1.91
CA ARG A 127 8.93 8.56 -2.55
C ARG A 127 7.66 8.72 -3.34
N SER A 128 7.51 7.92 -4.38
CA SER A 128 6.26 7.78 -5.11
C SER A 128 5.80 6.33 -5.19
N LEU A 129 4.50 6.12 -4.96
CA LEU A 129 3.77 4.93 -5.39
C LEU A 129 3.00 5.28 -6.65
N HIS A 130 3.46 4.75 -7.77
CA HIS A 130 2.87 4.96 -9.07
C HIS A 130 1.96 3.80 -9.42
N PHE A 131 0.73 4.12 -9.82
CA PHE A 131 -0.28 3.17 -10.28
C PHE A 131 -0.55 3.42 -11.76
N TYR A 132 -0.16 2.46 -12.59
CA TYR A 132 -0.48 2.45 -14.02
C TYR A 132 -1.63 1.48 -14.29
N PHE A 133 -2.72 2.00 -14.85
CA PHE A 133 -3.91 1.24 -15.23
C PHE A 133 -3.82 0.86 -16.71
N ASP A 134 -3.75 -0.44 -16.98
CA ASP A 134 -3.67 -1.01 -18.32
C ASP A 134 -4.79 -2.06 -18.47
N GLY A 135 -5.92 -1.65 -19.05
CA GLY A 135 -7.12 -2.47 -19.10
C GLY A 135 -7.62 -2.87 -17.71
N ASP A 136 -7.59 -4.18 -17.41
CA ASP A 136 -7.97 -4.74 -16.12
C ASP A 136 -6.78 -4.92 -15.16
N LEU A 137 -5.57 -4.60 -15.60
CA LEU A 137 -4.34 -4.70 -14.83
C LEU A 137 -3.99 -3.36 -14.17
N ILE A 138 -3.48 -3.48 -12.94
CA ILE A 138 -2.99 -2.39 -12.12
C ILE A 138 -1.53 -2.68 -11.82
N HIS A 139 -0.63 -1.90 -12.41
CA HIS A 139 0.80 -1.98 -12.19
C HIS A 139 1.20 -0.98 -11.11
N ILE A 140 1.69 -1.50 -9.98
CA ILE A 140 2.21 -0.70 -8.87
C ILE A 140 3.73 -0.67 -8.97
N ARG A 141 4.30 0.53 -8.93
CA ARG A 141 5.75 0.76 -8.90
C ARG A 141 6.09 1.70 -7.74
N HIS A 142 7.24 1.47 -7.13
CA HIS A 142 7.71 2.25 -5.99
C HIS A 142 9.05 2.89 -6.34
N TYR A 143 9.10 4.22 -6.25
CA TYR A 143 10.26 5.03 -6.61
C TYR A 143 10.75 5.85 -5.43
N ALA A 144 12.07 5.99 -5.32
CA ALA A 144 12.71 7.08 -4.60
C ALA A 144 12.85 8.28 -5.53
N ILE A 145 12.53 9.46 -5.02
CA ILE A 145 12.64 10.73 -5.73
C ILE A 145 13.95 11.38 -5.31
N LEU A 146 14.85 11.53 -6.28
CA LEU A 146 16.14 12.16 -6.11
C LEU A 146 16.02 13.60 -6.58
N THR A 147 16.14 14.54 -5.65
CA THR A 147 16.24 15.97 -5.94
C THR A 147 17.70 16.39 -5.81
N LYS A 148 18.27 16.92 -6.88
CA LYS A 148 19.56 17.64 -6.83
C LYS A 148 19.30 19.11 -7.11
N GLU A 149 19.69 19.95 -6.16
CA GLU A 149 19.69 21.40 -6.32
C GLU A 149 21.08 21.82 -6.80
N GLU A 150 21.19 22.15 -8.09
CA GLU A 150 22.32 22.85 -8.71
C GLU A 150 21.80 24.24 -9.15
N GLU A 151 22.29 24.80 -10.28
CA GLU A 151 21.68 26.01 -10.89
C GLU A 151 20.22 25.78 -11.35
N ASP A 152 19.84 24.52 -11.62
CA ASP A 152 18.48 24.04 -11.90
C ASP A 152 18.09 22.87 -10.98
N ILE A 153 16.80 22.74 -10.64
CA ILE A 153 16.28 21.58 -9.89
C ILE A 153 16.17 20.37 -10.82
N LYS A 154 17.02 19.35 -10.62
CA LYS A 154 16.91 18.05 -11.31
C LYS A 154 16.15 17.06 -10.44
N VAL A 155 15.02 16.57 -10.95
CA VAL A 155 14.21 15.53 -10.31
C VAL A 155 14.38 14.21 -11.06
N GLY A 156 14.89 13.19 -10.39
CA GLY A 156 15.04 11.84 -10.93
C GLY A 156 14.19 10.82 -10.16
N PHE A 157 13.67 9.81 -10.86
CA PHE A 157 13.01 8.67 -10.24
C PHE A 157 13.95 7.47 -10.28
N ASN A 158 14.28 6.93 -9.11
CA ASN A 158 14.98 5.66 -9.00
C ASN A 158 14.01 4.59 -8.52
N GLU A 159 13.85 3.52 -9.27
CA GLU A 159 12.93 2.46 -8.87
C GLU A 159 13.52 1.62 -7.75
N ILE A 160 12.82 1.60 -6.62
CA ILE A 160 13.24 0.92 -5.39
C ILE A 160 12.42 -0.33 -5.09
N GLY A 161 11.28 -0.49 -5.76
CA GLY A 161 10.46 -1.70 -5.69
C GLY A 161 9.70 -1.88 -4.36
N PRO A 162 8.94 -2.97 -4.22
CA PRO A 162 8.74 -4.01 -5.22
C PRO A 162 7.90 -3.56 -6.41
N ARG A 163 7.83 -4.41 -7.45
CA ARG A 163 6.81 -4.32 -8.50
C ARG A 163 5.69 -5.28 -8.16
N ILE A 164 4.46 -4.79 -8.20
CA ILE A 164 3.26 -5.62 -8.04
C ILE A 164 2.36 -5.34 -9.23
N THR A 165 1.85 -6.38 -9.87
CA THR A 165 0.76 -6.26 -10.84
C THR A 165 -0.41 -7.06 -10.32
N MET A 166 -1.57 -6.43 -10.29
CA MET A 166 -2.77 -7.02 -9.74
C MET A 166 -3.99 -6.67 -10.59
N LYS A 167 -5.04 -7.47 -10.45
CA LYS A 167 -6.33 -7.27 -11.11
C LYS A 167 -7.43 -7.21 -10.07
N LEU A 168 -8.37 -6.26 -10.21
CA LEU A 168 -9.57 -6.25 -9.38
C LEU A 168 -10.43 -7.47 -9.71
N VAL A 169 -10.71 -8.30 -8.70
CA VAL A 169 -11.58 -9.47 -8.82
C VAL A 169 -13.01 -9.10 -8.47
N LYS A 170 -13.19 -8.38 -7.36
CA LYS A 170 -14.51 -7.92 -6.92
C LYS A 170 -14.42 -6.74 -5.96
N LYS A 171 -15.49 -5.96 -5.91
CA LYS A 171 -15.77 -4.94 -4.90
C LYS A 171 -16.98 -5.41 -4.09
N MET A 172 -16.84 -5.43 -2.77
CA MET A 172 -17.88 -5.76 -1.81
C MET A 172 -18.30 -4.47 -1.12
N ASP A 173 -19.59 -4.21 -0.95
CA ASP A 173 -20.07 -2.94 -0.40
C ASP A 173 -19.73 -2.79 1.09
N GLY A 174 -19.63 -3.90 1.82
CA GLY A 174 -19.29 -3.94 3.25
C GLY A 174 -17.80 -3.99 3.57
N PHE A 175 -17.49 -3.89 4.86
CA PHE A 175 -16.14 -4.04 5.41
C PHE A 175 -15.85 -5.51 5.74
N PHE A 176 -15.19 -6.23 4.82
CA PHE A 176 -14.92 -7.67 4.89
C PHE A 176 -16.17 -8.56 5.08
N GLU A 177 -17.33 -8.08 4.60
CA GLU A 177 -18.65 -8.75 4.61
C GLU A 177 -19.10 -9.14 3.21
#